data_AF-A0A2G2ZKD8-F1
#
_entry.id   AF-A0A2G2ZKD8-F1
#
_cell.length_a   1.000
_cell.length_b   1.000
_cell.length_c   1.000
_cell.angle_alpha   90.00
_cell.angle_beta   90.00
_cell.angle_gamma   90.00
#
_symmetry.space_group_name_H-M   'P 1'
#
loop_
_entity.id
_entity.type
_entity.pdbx_description
1 polymer ?
#
loop_
_entity_poly.entity_id
_entity_poly.type
_entity_poly.pdbx_seq_one_letter_code
_entity_poly.pdbx_strand_id
1 'polypeptide(L)'
;MLGWKKSLVYLPAGSENDWTTAIHIAACEGDVNMIKKLLNDCPDCCDTLNSNNQNALHIAVLKNQDRVVHILLGSDKCDSHVDEPDINGNTPLHLLAASGNHVPELINHPRAKKMLFNKENQTPLDIALSCKVTTKKEKLMEDLSSTGRFGKRDFEVKKKYEYMHNSNDETATGVKIQLSDEMGTGDKMRLREDDHDKAKRADQTIIETTMKVAEVHIVVATLIMTVTFAAGITLPGGFESDPDSHNQGMAILTSKTAFRAFVVSDAIAFTLSAVAIFICFLMANASTGPQHTKLIQNLCNLACIFLCLSMLAVVIAFATGMFATLSHSLGLAITVCFIGCLSIVLYFLVVIYSCKYV
;
A
#
# COMPACT_ATOMS: atom_id res chain seq x y z
N MET A 1 -49.71 13.57 -36.76
CA MET A 1 -48.36 13.51 -36.18
C MET A 1 -48.36 12.47 -35.07
N LEU A 2 -47.55 11.42 -35.24
CA LEU A 2 -47.60 10.16 -34.49
C LEU A 2 -47.06 10.32 -33.06
N GLY A 3 -47.94 10.59 -32.10
CA GLY A 3 -47.67 10.48 -30.66
C GLY A 3 -47.86 9.04 -30.16
N TRP A 4 -46.95 8.13 -30.52
CA TRP A 4 -47.08 6.71 -30.18
C TRP A 4 -46.23 6.40 -28.95
N LYS A 5 -46.91 5.86 -27.93
CA LYS A 5 -46.42 5.34 -26.65
C LYS A 5 -44.91 5.03 -26.64
N LYS A 6 -44.11 5.88 -25.97
CA LYS A 6 -42.79 5.44 -25.49
C LYS A 6 -43.04 4.23 -24.59
N SER A 7 -42.60 3.04 -25.01
CA SER A 7 -42.75 1.82 -24.23
C SER A 7 -42.18 2.06 -22.83
N LEU A 8 -42.90 1.65 -21.79
CA LEU A 8 -42.51 1.82 -20.37
C LEU A 8 -41.10 1.29 -20.10
N VAL A 9 -40.63 0.35 -20.93
CA VAL A 9 -39.29 -0.25 -20.88
C VAL A 9 -38.16 0.78 -20.98
N TYR A 10 -38.34 1.85 -21.76
CA TYR A 10 -37.31 2.87 -22.00
C TYR A 10 -37.47 4.11 -21.13
N LEU A 11 -38.49 4.15 -20.27
CA LEU A 11 -38.68 5.31 -19.41
C LEU A 11 -37.68 5.27 -18.26
N PRO A 12 -36.94 6.37 -18.02
CA PRO A 12 -36.08 6.47 -16.86
C PRO A 12 -36.93 6.43 -15.59
N ALA A 13 -36.61 5.53 -14.68
CA ALA A 13 -37.10 5.47 -13.32
C ALA A 13 -36.02 6.07 -12.39
N GLY A 14 -36.42 6.93 -11.44
CA GLY A 14 -35.48 7.58 -10.50
C GLY A 14 -35.48 9.10 -10.63
N SER A 15 -34.46 9.74 -10.04
CA SER A 15 -34.28 11.19 -10.10
C SER A 15 -33.47 11.60 -11.32
N GLU A 16 -33.43 12.89 -11.67
CA GLU A 16 -32.68 13.39 -12.84
C GLU A 16 -31.19 12.99 -12.82
N ASN A 17 -30.59 12.86 -11.63
CA ASN A 17 -29.18 12.54 -11.45
C ASN A 17 -28.91 11.06 -11.17
N ASP A 18 -29.94 10.25 -10.94
CA ASP A 18 -29.80 8.82 -10.63
C ASP A 18 -30.97 8.04 -11.25
N TRP A 19 -31.01 8.06 -12.58
CA TRP A 19 -32.02 7.39 -13.35
C TRP A 19 -31.54 6.03 -13.84
N THR A 20 -32.46 5.09 -13.93
CA THR A 20 -32.24 3.72 -14.39
C THR A 20 -33.41 3.26 -15.26
N THR A 21 -33.30 2.14 -15.97
CA THR A 21 -34.40 1.61 -16.81
C THR A 21 -34.85 0.24 -16.35
N ALA A 22 -35.98 -0.26 -16.89
CA ALA A 22 -36.58 -1.52 -16.46
C ALA A 22 -35.60 -2.71 -16.55
N ILE A 23 -34.75 -2.75 -17.57
CA ILE A 23 -33.75 -3.82 -17.74
C ILE A 23 -32.65 -3.77 -16.67
N HIS A 24 -32.20 -2.57 -16.28
CA HIS A 24 -31.20 -2.41 -15.22
C HIS A 24 -31.75 -2.84 -13.85
N ILE A 25 -33.00 -2.51 -13.55
CA ILE A 25 -33.68 -2.95 -12.32
C ILE A 25 -33.78 -4.48 -12.31
N ALA A 26 -34.26 -5.08 -13.40
CA ALA A 26 -34.34 -6.54 -13.52
C ALA A 26 -32.95 -7.20 -13.38
N ALA A 27 -31.90 -6.58 -13.93
CA ALA A 27 -30.53 -7.07 -13.81
C ALA A 27 -29.97 -6.91 -12.38
N CYS A 28 -30.34 -5.84 -11.67
CA CYS A 28 -29.96 -5.61 -10.28
C CYS A 28 -30.59 -6.66 -9.34
N GLU A 29 -31.88 -6.90 -9.50
CA GLU A 29 -32.65 -7.86 -8.70
C GLU A 29 -32.37 -9.33 -9.06
N GLY A 30 -31.72 -9.59 -10.20
CA GLY A 30 -31.48 -10.95 -10.67
C GLY A 30 -32.72 -11.61 -11.28
N ASP A 31 -33.73 -10.83 -11.69
CA ASP A 31 -34.98 -11.36 -12.25
C ASP A 31 -34.79 -11.84 -13.70
N VAL A 32 -34.36 -13.09 -13.79
CA VAL A 32 -34.16 -13.84 -15.04
C VAL A 32 -35.41 -13.85 -15.93
N ASN A 33 -36.60 -13.96 -15.35
CA ASN A 33 -37.84 -14.07 -16.13
C ASN A 33 -38.18 -12.72 -16.76
N MET A 34 -38.01 -11.64 -16.00
CA MET A 34 -38.20 -10.29 -16.50
C MET A 34 -37.17 -9.94 -17.58
N ILE A 35 -35.89 -10.28 -17.38
CA ILE A 35 -34.85 -10.09 -18.42
C ILE A 35 -35.22 -10.83 -19.72
N LYS A 36 -35.61 -12.10 -19.64
CA LYS A 36 -36.04 -12.86 -20.83
C LYS A 36 -37.25 -12.23 -21.51
N LYS A 37 -38.24 -11.78 -20.73
CA LYS A 37 -39.43 -11.14 -21.28
C LYS A 37 -39.09 -9.81 -21.97
N LEU A 38 -38.26 -8.98 -21.35
CA LEU A 38 -37.81 -7.71 -21.92
C LEU A 38 -37.02 -7.91 -23.22
N LEU A 39 -36.09 -8.87 -23.26
CA LEU A 39 -35.30 -9.16 -24.48
C LEU A 39 -36.12 -9.81 -25.61
N ASN A 40 -37.26 -10.44 -25.27
CA ASN A 40 -38.21 -10.98 -26.24
C ASN A 40 -39.13 -9.89 -26.81
N ASP A 41 -39.70 -9.05 -25.93
CA ASP A 41 -40.71 -8.05 -26.30
C ASP A 41 -40.07 -6.76 -26.86
N CYS A 42 -38.90 -6.36 -26.36
CA CYS A 42 -38.18 -5.13 -26.70
C CYS A 42 -36.67 -5.39 -26.79
N PRO A 43 -36.17 -6.01 -27.88
CA PRO A 43 -34.77 -6.45 -28.00
C PRO A 43 -33.74 -5.35 -27.79
N ASP A 44 -34.04 -4.15 -28.27
CA ASP A 44 -33.26 -2.93 -28.23
C ASP A 44 -33.16 -2.29 -26.83
N CYS A 45 -33.86 -2.84 -25.82
CA CYS A 45 -33.69 -2.38 -24.44
C CYS A 45 -32.31 -2.71 -23.86
N CYS A 46 -31.58 -3.67 -24.42
CA CYS A 46 -30.21 -4.01 -23.99
C CYS A 46 -29.19 -2.89 -24.22
N ASP A 47 -29.48 -1.98 -25.15
CA ASP A 47 -28.60 -0.87 -25.53
C ASP A 47 -28.85 0.36 -24.65
N THR A 48 -29.82 0.28 -23.74
CA THR A 48 -30.07 1.37 -22.80
C THR A 48 -28.96 1.41 -21.75
N LEU A 49 -28.52 2.63 -21.45
CA LEU A 49 -27.58 2.92 -20.37
C LEU A 49 -28.34 3.55 -19.20
N ASN A 50 -27.77 3.56 -18.00
CA ASN A 50 -28.28 4.31 -16.85
C ASN A 50 -27.55 5.66 -16.68
N SER A 51 -27.83 6.36 -15.57
CA SER A 51 -27.15 7.61 -15.16
C SER A 51 -25.62 7.54 -15.12
N ASN A 52 -25.05 6.35 -14.85
CA ASN A 52 -23.61 6.11 -14.78
C ASN A 52 -23.02 5.60 -16.10
N ASN A 53 -23.77 5.70 -17.21
CA ASN A 53 -23.38 5.15 -18.51
C ASN A 53 -23.14 3.62 -18.47
N GLN A 54 -23.81 2.91 -17.56
CA GLN A 54 -23.70 1.47 -17.40
C GLN A 54 -24.83 0.78 -18.14
N ASN A 55 -24.53 -0.33 -18.81
CA ASN A 55 -25.54 -1.23 -19.37
C ASN A 55 -25.99 -2.29 -18.34
N ALA A 56 -26.99 -3.10 -18.70
CA ALA A 56 -27.52 -4.16 -17.85
C ALA A 56 -26.45 -5.18 -17.40
N LEU A 57 -25.42 -5.43 -18.22
CA LEU A 57 -24.34 -6.36 -17.90
C LEU A 57 -23.43 -5.84 -16.78
N HIS A 58 -23.09 -4.54 -16.78
CA HIS A 58 -22.36 -3.91 -15.67
C HIS A 58 -23.08 -4.11 -14.34
N ILE A 59 -24.40 -3.86 -14.33
CA ILE A 59 -25.22 -4.00 -13.13
C ILE A 59 -25.28 -5.45 -12.66
N ALA A 60 -25.50 -6.40 -13.58
CA ALA A 60 -25.55 -7.82 -13.26
C ALA A 60 -24.23 -8.31 -12.65
N VAL A 61 -23.09 -7.90 -13.20
CA VAL A 61 -21.76 -8.25 -12.68
C VAL A 61 -21.51 -7.62 -11.31
N LEU A 62 -21.80 -6.32 -11.16
CA LEU A 62 -21.61 -5.59 -9.90
C LEU A 62 -22.44 -6.18 -8.76
N LYS A 63 -23.65 -6.68 -9.06
CA LYS A 63 -24.57 -7.30 -8.10
C LYS A 63 -24.38 -8.81 -7.96
N ASN A 64 -23.38 -9.41 -8.62
CA ASN A 64 -23.09 -10.84 -8.59
C ASN A 64 -24.27 -11.72 -9.05
N GLN A 65 -24.99 -11.28 -10.08
CA GLN A 65 -26.16 -11.97 -10.63
C GLN A 65 -25.76 -12.92 -11.76
N ASP A 66 -25.02 -13.98 -11.43
CA ASP A 66 -24.39 -14.91 -12.38
C ASP A 66 -25.38 -15.45 -13.44
N ARG A 67 -26.61 -15.78 -13.02
CA ARG A 67 -27.66 -16.28 -13.93
C ARG A 67 -28.11 -15.25 -14.95
N VAL A 68 -28.16 -13.97 -14.57
CA VAL A 68 -28.49 -12.87 -15.49
C VAL A 68 -27.32 -12.62 -16.42
N VAL A 69 -26.08 -12.64 -15.91
CA VAL A 69 -24.87 -12.51 -16.73
C VAL A 69 -24.84 -13.58 -17.82
N HIS A 70 -25.10 -14.84 -17.47
CA HIS A 70 -25.17 -15.94 -18.44
C HIS A 70 -26.24 -15.71 -19.53
N ILE A 71 -27.40 -15.15 -19.19
CA ILE A 71 -28.46 -14.89 -20.17
C ILE A 71 -28.11 -13.71 -21.08
N LEU A 72 -27.54 -12.64 -20.52
CA LEU A 72 -27.13 -11.47 -21.28
C LEU A 72 -26.02 -11.85 -22.27
N LEU A 73 -24.98 -12.56 -21.81
CA LEU A 73 -23.87 -13.01 -22.67
C LEU A 73 -24.30 -14.07 -23.69
N GLY A 74 -25.29 -14.91 -23.37
CA GLY A 74 -25.84 -15.90 -24.30
C GLY A 74 -26.83 -15.34 -25.32
N SER A 75 -27.12 -14.03 -25.28
CA SER A 75 -28.03 -13.39 -26.22
C SER A 75 -27.23 -12.61 -27.28
N ASP A 76 -27.40 -12.98 -28.55
CA ASP A 76 -26.73 -12.30 -29.69
C ASP A 76 -27.00 -10.79 -29.73
N LYS A 77 -28.09 -10.35 -29.08
CA LYS A 77 -28.53 -8.96 -29.01
C LYS A 77 -27.69 -8.11 -28.04
N CYS A 78 -27.22 -8.68 -26.92
CA CYS A 78 -26.42 -7.96 -25.93
C CYS A 78 -24.90 -8.13 -26.17
N ASP A 79 -24.52 -8.97 -27.12
CA ASP A 79 -23.14 -9.35 -27.44
C ASP A 79 -22.27 -8.18 -27.93
N SER A 80 -22.86 -7.11 -28.50
CA SER A 80 -22.10 -5.94 -28.98
C SER A 80 -21.56 -5.04 -27.87
N HIS A 81 -22.12 -5.11 -26.66
CA HIS A 81 -21.91 -4.12 -25.62
C HIS A 81 -21.13 -4.64 -24.40
N VAL A 82 -20.50 -5.82 -24.53
CA VAL A 82 -19.73 -6.49 -23.44
C VAL A 82 -18.49 -5.69 -23.00
N ASP A 83 -18.03 -4.77 -23.84
CA ASP A 83 -16.78 -4.01 -23.69
C ASP A 83 -16.99 -2.51 -23.48
N GLU A 84 -18.25 -2.07 -23.39
CA GLU A 84 -18.54 -0.65 -23.22
C GLU A 84 -18.03 -0.14 -21.88
N PRO A 85 -17.40 1.04 -21.86
CA PRO A 85 -16.99 1.68 -20.62
C PRO A 85 -18.14 2.43 -19.95
N ASP A 86 -18.23 2.31 -18.63
CA ASP A 86 -19.05 3.18 -17.80
C ASP A 86 -18.47 4.61 -17.70
N ILE A 87 -19.10 5.49 -16.90
CA ILE A 87 -18.64 6.87 -16.68
C ILE A 87 -17.21 6.97 -16.15
N ASN A 88 -16.69 5.92 -15.50
CA ASN A 88 -15.33 5.86 -14.96
C ASN A 88 -14.34 5.16 -15.93
N GLY A 89 -14.80 4.74 -17.10
CA GLY A 89 -13.99 3.96 -18.04
C GLY A 89 -13.92 2.47 -17.71
N ASN A 90 -14.68 1.99 -16.72
CA ASN A 90 -14.68 0.58 -16.34
C ASN A 90 -15.57 -0.20 -17.28
N THR A 91 -15.06 -1.30 -17.82
CA THR A 91 -15.87 -2.30 -18.51
C THR A 91 -16.48 -3.29 -17.50
N PRO A 92 -17.44 -4.14 -17.91
CA PRO A 92 -17.96 -5.21 -17.04
C PRO A 92 -16.86 -6.10 -16.46
N LEU A 93 -15.75 -6.29 -17.19
CA LEU A 93 -14.61 -7.08 -16.71
C LEU A 93 -13.82 -6.37 -15.58
N HIS A 94 -13.71 -5.03 -15.60
CA HIS A 94 -13.15 -4.26 -14.49
C HIS A 94 -14.03 -4.40 -13.24
N LEU A 95 -15.35 -4.36 -13.40
CA LEU A 95 -16.28 -4.56 -12.29
C LEU A 95 -16.22 -5.99 -11.74
N LEU A 96 -16.06 -7.00 -12.60
CA LEU A 96 -15.86 -8.40 -12.18
C LEU A 96 -14.60 -8.54 -11.31
N ALA A 97 -13.53 -7.87 -11.72
CA ALA A 97 -12.28 -7.82 -10.96
C ALA A 97 -12.44 -7.16 -9.57
N ALA A 98 -13.24 -6.09 -9.49
CA ALA A 98 -13.52 -5.41 -8.23
C ALA A 98 -14.46 -6.20 -7.31
N SER A 99 -15.44 -6.92 -7.85
CA SER A 99 -16.44 -7.66 -7.06
C SER A 99 -15.86 -8.93 -6.41
N GLY A 100 -14.72 -9.42 -6.91
CA GLY A 100 -14.09 -10.65 -6.44
C GLY A 100 -14.90 -11.91 -6.79
N ASN A 101 -15.82 -11.79 -7.73
CA ASN A 101 -16.58 -12.92 -8.27
C ASN A 101 -15.87 -13.53 -9.48
N HIS A 102 -16.25 -14.75 -9.83
CA HIS A 102 -15.63 -15.50 -10.91
C HIS A 102 -16.70 -15.94 -11.89
N VAL A 103 -16.73 -15.28 -13.06
CA VAL A 103 -17.65 -15.55 -14.16
C VAL A 103 -16.83 -15.91 -15.40
N PRO A 104 -16.50 -17.20 -15.59
CA PRO A 104 -15.69 -17.67 -16.71
C PRO A 104 -16.27 -17.28 -18.07
N GLU A 105 -17.60 -17.19 -18.19
CA GLU A 105 -18.28 -16.82 -19.42
C GLU A 105 -17.90 -15.40 -19.87
N LEU A 106 -17.79 -14.46 -18.93
CA LEU A 106 -17.39 -13.08 -19.23
C LEU A 106 -15.89 -12.99 -19.51
N ILE A 107 -15.08 -13.72 -18.74
CA ILE A 107 -13.61 -13.71 -18.90
C ILE A 107 -13.24 -14.29 -20.26
N ASN A 108 -13.86 -15.38 -20.69
CA ASN A 108 -13.53 -16.07 -21.94
C ASN A 108 -14.36 -15.56 -23.13
N HIS A 109 -15.13 -14.50 -22.94
CA HIS A 109 -15.96 -13.94 -23.98
C HIS A 109 -15.10 -13.37 -25.12
N PRO A 110 -15.35 -13.73 -26.41
CA PRO A 110 -14.51 -13.32 -27.53
C PRO A 110 -14.36 -11.80 -27.69
N ARG A 111 -15.39 -11.06 -27.26
CA ARG A 111 -15.41 -9.59 -27.33
C ARG A 111 -14.94 -8.91 -26.06
N ALA A 112 -14.68 -9.62 -24.96
CA ALA A 112 -14.22 -8.99 -23.72
C ALA A 112 -12.71 -8.67 -23.81
N LYS A 113 -12.37 -7.38 -23.91
CA LYS A 113 -10.98 -6.92 -23.92
C LYS A 113 -10.41 -6.84 -22.51
N LYS A 114 -9.50 -7.77 -22.22
CA LYS A 114 -8.78 -7.91 -20.95
C LYS A 114 -7.75 -6.82 -20.66
N MET A 115 -7.41 -5.99 -21.66
CA MET A 115 -6.33 -5.00 -21.60
C MET A 115 -6.83 -3.55 -21.79
N LEU A 116 -8.13 -3.30 -21.63
CA LEU A 116 -8.63 -1.93 -21.61
C LEU A 116 -8.20 -1.25 -20.30
N PHE A 117 -7.93 0.04 -20.40
CA PHE A 117 -7.62 0.90 -19.27
C PHE A 117 -8.84 1.73 -18.91
N ASN A 118 -9.19 1.77 -17.63
CA ASN A 118 -10.15 2.73 -17.10
C ASN A 118 -9.53 4.14 -16.98
N LYS A 119 -10.31 5.13 -16.49
CA LYS A 119 -9.81 6.51 -16.29
C LYS A 119 -8.69 6.61 -15.24
N GLU A 120 -8.51 5.59 -14.41
CA GLU A 120 -7.42 5.48 -13.43
C GLU A 120 -6.18 4.76 -14.00
N ASN A 121 -6.16 4.47 -15.31
CA ASN A 121 -5.10 3.70 -15.98
C ASN A 121 -4.89 2.29 -15.41
N GLN A 122 -5.95 1.67 -14.90
CA GLN A 122 -5.93 0.30 -14.39
C GLN A 122 -6.54 -0.65 -15.41
N THR A 123 -5.96 -1.85 -15.53
CA THR A 123 -6.59 -2.98 -16.22
C THR A 123 -7.49 -3.77 -15.25
N PRO A 124 -8.38 -4.65 -15.74
CA PRO A 124 -9.11 -5.57 -14.87
C PRO A 124 -8.19 -6.39 -13.97
N LEU A 125 -7.01 -6.79 -14.45
CA LEU A 125 -6.06 -7.54 -13.65
C LEU A 125 -5.47 -6.70 -12.51
N ASP A 126 -5.15 -5.43 -12.77
CA ASP A 126 -4.65 -4.50 -11.73
C ASP A 126 -5.69 -4.29 -10.61
N ILE A 127 -6.96 -4.13 -10.98
CA ILE A 127 -8.07 -4.03 -10.03
C ILE A 127 -8.18 -5.31 -9.21
N ALA A 128 -8.21 -6.47 -9.86
CA ALA A 128 -8.27 -7.75 -9.18
C ALA A 128 -7.14 -7.83 -8.15
N LEU A 129 -5.90 -7.56 -8.52
CA LEU A 129 -4.76 -7.61 -7.60
C LEU A 129 -4.90 -6.66 -6.39
N SER A 130 -5.48 -5.47 -6.57
CA SER A 130 -5.66 -4.49 -5.49
C SER A 130 -6.73 -4.87 -4.46
N CYS A 131 -7.68 -5.74 -4.78
CA CYS A 131 -8.75 -6.14 -3.87
C CYS A 131 -8.26 -7.17 -2.82
N LYS A 132 -9.04 -7.45 -1.75
CA LYS A 132 -8.70 -8.52 -0.78
C LYS A 132 -8.78 -9.91 -1.44
N VAL A 133 -7.94 -10.87 -1.01
CA VAL A 133 -7.87 -12.22 -1.57
C VAL A 133 -9.08 -13.06 -1.14
N THR A 134 -9.74 -13.72 -2.09
CA THR A 134 -10.79 -14.72 -1.86
C THR A 134 -10.52 -15.94 -2.75
N THR A 135 -11.04 -17.11 -2.40
CA THR A 135 -10.82 -18.36 -3.17
C THR A 135 -11.38 -18.31 -4.59
N LYS A 136 -12.48 -17.58 -4.83
CA LYS A 136 -13.01 -17.33 -6.17
C LYS A 136 -12.08 -16.43 -7.01
N LYS A 137 -11.36 -15.53 -6.34
CA LYS A 137 -10.50 -14.55 -6.97
C LYS A 137 -9.17 -15.14 -7.44
N GLU A 138 -8.64 -16.16 -6.75
CA GLU A 138 -7.45 -16.89 -7.22
C GLU A 138 -7.67 -17.46 -8.64
N LYS A 139 -8.84 -18.07 -8.86
CA LYS A 139 -9.25 -18.57 -10.18
C LYS A 139 -9.46 -17.45 -11.21
N LEU A 140 -10.09 -16.35 -10.80
CA LEU A 140 -10.23 -15.16 -11.66
C LEU A 140 -8.86 -14.64 -12.11
N MET A 141 -7.89 -14.57 -11.20
CA MET A 141 -6.54 -14.12 -11.49
C MET A 141 -5.81 -15.07 -12.43
N GLU A 142 -5.92 -16.39 -12.20
CA GLU A 142 -5.36 -17.41 -13.08
C GLU A 142 -5.91 -17.30 -14.51
N ASP A 143 -7.23 -17.15 -14.67
CA ASP A 143 -7.88 -17.03 -15.98
C ASP A 143 -7.57 -15.71 -16.71
N LEU A 144 -7.51 -14.60 -15.96
CA LEU A 144 -7.08 -13.31 -16.53
C LEU A 144 -5.60 -13.36 -16.97
N SER A 145 -4.76 -14.10 -16.25
CA SER A 145 -3.33 -14.24 -16.54
C SER A 145 -3.06 -15.20 -17.70
N SER A 146 -3.79 -16.32 -17.78
CA SER A 146 -3.58 -17.36 -18.80
C SER A 146 -3.99 -16.94 -20.21
N THR A 147 -4.92 -15.99 -20.33
CA THR A 147 -5.45 -15.57 -21.63
C THR A 147 -4.82 -14.29 -22.18
N GLY A 148 -4.02 -13.58 -21.37
CA GLY A 148 -3.28 -12.41 -21.81
C GLY A 148 -2.06 -12.83 -22.64
N ARG A 149 -2.13 -12.75 -23.97
CA ARG A 149 -0.89 -12.72 -24.79
C ARG A 149 -0.24 -11.35 -24.60
N PHE A 150 0.55 -11.21 -23.54
CA PHE A 150 1.38 -10.06 -23.29
C PHE A 150 2.52 -10.03 -24.32
N GLY A 151 2.37 -9.30 -25.42
CA GLY A 151 3.52 -8.99 -26.28
C GLY A 151 4.40 -7.92 -25.61
N LYS A 152 5.75 -8.03 -25.70
CA LYS A 152 6.86 -7.11 -25.29
C LYS A 152 6.80 -6.39 -23.91
N ARG A 153 5.64 -6.01 -23.41
CA ARG A 153 5.31 -5.58 -22.03
C ARG A 153 5.22 -6.73 -21.02
N ASP A 154 5.28 -7.98 -21.48
CA ASP A 154 5.36 -9.19 -20.64
C ASP A 154 6.51 -9.11 -19.64
N PHE A 155 7.65 -8.51 -20.04
CA PHE A 155 8.85 -8.49 -19.22
C PHE A 155 8.73 -7.53 -18.01
N GLU A 156 8.07 -6.38 -18.15
CA GLU A 156 7.89 -5.42 -17.03
C GLU A 156 6.84 -5.88 -16.03
N VAL A 157 5.74 -6.42 -16.56
CA VAL A 157 4.68 -7.08 -15.80
C VAL A 157 5.30 -8.25 -15.02
N LYS A 158 5.91 -9.22 -15.71
CA LYS A 158 6.51 -10.41 -15.08
C LYS A 158 7.62 -10.08 -14.08
N LYS A 159 8.45 -9.06 -14.33
CA LYS A 159 9.45 -8.56 -13.36
C LYS A 159 8.82 -7.91 -12.13
N LYS A 160 7.62 -7.31 -12.23
CA LYS A 160 6.85 -6.84 -11.06
C LYS A 160 6.23 -8.01 -10.28
N TYR A 161 5.86 -9.11 -10.95
CA TYR A 161 5.17 -10.26 -10.35
C TYR A 161 6.08 -11.35 -9.75
N GLU A 162 7.28 -11.57 -10.31
CA GLU A 162 8.26 -12.55 -9.78
C GLU A 162 8.78 -12.17 -8.38
N TYR A 163 8.62 -10.91 -7.98
CA TYR A 163 8.96 -10.42 -6.63
C TYR A 163 7.83 -10.54 -5.59
N MET A 164 6.59 -10.89 -5.97
CA MET A 164 5.46 -11.00 -5.04
C MET A 164 5.14 -12.42 -4.57
N HIS A 165 5.59 -13.47 -5.29
CA HIS A 165 5.19 -14.85 -5.01
C HIS A 165 6.21 -15.65 -4.17
N ASN A 166 6.76 -15.07 -3.11
CA ASN A 166 7.57 -15.86 -2.18
C ASN A 166 7.36 -15.45 -0.71
N SER A 167 6.28 -15.98 -0.12
CA SER A 167 6.29 -16.40 1.29
C SER A 167 5.11 -17.35 1.58
N ASN A 168 5.47 -18.63 1.55
CA ASN A 168 5.02 -19.71 2.45
C ASN A 168 3.64 -20.35 2.22
N ASP A 169 3.70 -21.50 1.55
CA ASP A 169 2.95 -22.71 1.87
C ASP A 169 3.12 -23.12 3.35
N GLU A 170 2.20 -24.00 3.81
CA GLU A 170 1.98 -24.55 5.16
C GLU A 170 0.92 -23.75 5.95
N THR A 171 -0.29 -24.22 6.25
CA THR A 171 -0.74 -25.58 6.57
C THR A 171 -2.27 -25.67 6.41
N ALA A 172 -2.72 -26.82 5.92
CA ALA A 172 -4.11 -27.23 5.96
C ALA A 172 -4.55 -27.56 7.39
N THR A 173 -5.69 -27.03 7.85
CA THR A 173 -6.56 -27.76 8.78
C THR A 173 -7.99 -27.26 8.63
N GLY A 174 -8.89 -28.18 8.27
CA GLY A 174 -10.27 -27.87 7.96
C GLY A 174 -11.12 -27.56 9.19
N VAL A 175 -12.13 -26.72 9.00
CA VAL A 175 -13.39 -26.78 9.74
C VAL A 175 -14.52 -26.52 8.74
N LYS A 176 -15.43 -27.48 8.67
CA LYS A 176 -16.69 -27.47 7.93
C LYS A 176 -17.77 -26.90 8.87
N ILE A 177 -18.89 -26.44 8.30
CA ILE A 177 -20.22 -26.22 8.94
C ILE A 177 -20.41 -24.77 9.49
N GLN A 178 -21.51 -24.02 9.32
CA GLN A 178 -22.89 -24.25 8.89
C GLN A 178 -23.47 -22.96 8.27
N LEU A 179 -24.42 -23.10 7.33
CA LEU A 179 -25.40 -22.06 7.02
C LEU A 179 -26.43 -21.99 8.15
N SER A 180 -26.82 -20.78 8.52
CA SER A 180 -28.14 -20.50 9.08
C SER A 180 -28.51 -19.04 8.78
N ASP A 181 -29.73 -18.91 8.30
CA ASP A 181 -30.35 -17.74 7.74
C ASP A 181 -30.69 -16.64 8.77
N GLU A 182 -31.04 -15.50 8.18
CA GLU A 182 -32.04 -14.52 8.62
C GLU A 182 -31.64 -13.26 9.44
N MET A 183 -31.94 -12.14 8.76
CA MET A 183 -32.70 -10.98 9.24
C MET A 183 -31.93 -9.72 9.66
N GLY A 184 -32.24 -8.61 8.96
CA GLY A 184 -31.96 -7.24 9.39
C GLY A 184 -30.97 -6.45 8.54
N THR A 185 -31.33 -6.09 7.30
CA THR A 185 -30.54 -5.17 6.46
C THR A 185 -31.41 -4.00 5.98
N GLY A 186 -31.84 -3.16 6.92
CA GLY A 186 -32.43 -1.84 6.66
C GLY A 186 -31.56 -0.67 7.14
N ASP A 187 -30.59 -0.93 8.02
CA ASP A 187 -29.77 0.11 8.67
C ASP A 187 -28.26 0.03 8.32
N LYS A 188 -27.82 -1.03 7.61
CA LYS A 188 -26.39 -1.25 7.30
C LYS A 188 -25.83 -0.39 6.17
N MET A 189 -26.67 0.25 5.36
CA MET A 189 -26.20 1.01 4.20
C MET A 189 -25.68 2.40 4.60
N ARG A 190 -26.27 3.06 5.59
CA ARG A 190 -25.75 4.34 6.11
C ARG A 190 -24.53 4.19 7.01
N LEU A 191 -24.36 3.04 7.66
CA LEU A 191 -23.17 2.73 8.48
C LEU A 191 -21.93 2.40 7.62
N ARG A 192 -22.08 1.83 6.42
CA ARG A 192 -20.93 1.41 5.58
C ARG A 192 -20.27 2.54 4.78
N GLU A 193 -21.01 3.53 4.32
CA GLU A 193 -20.44 4.73 3.68
C GLU A 193 -19.76 5.64 4.71
N ASP A 194 -20.35 5.77 5.90
CA ASP A 194 -19.74 6.49 7.01
C ASP A 194 -18.47 5.77 7.51
N ASP A 195 -18.47 4.43 7.60
CA ASP A 195 -17.27 3.65 7.95
C ASP A 195 -16.17 3.71 6.89
N HIS A 196 -16.48 3.76 5.59
CA HIS A 196 -15.47 3.82 4.53
C HIS A 196 -14.81 5.22 4.44
N ASP A 197 -15.59 6.29 4.58
CA ASP A 197 -15.05 7.65 4.68
C ASP A 197 -14.30 7.87 6.00
N LYS A 198 -14.75 7.25 7.09
CA LYS A 198 -14.06 7.28 8.40
C LYS A 198 -12.77 6.47 8.39
N ALA A 199 -12.72 5.32 7.70
CA ALA A 199 -11.50 4.55 7.49
C ALA A 199 -10.50 5.29 6.60
N LYS A 200 -10.95 5.91 5.50
CA LYS A 200 -10.10 6.74 4.64
C LYS A 200 -9.57 7.98 5.36
N ARG A 201 -10.39 8.64 6.19
CA ARG A 201 -9.95 9.73 7.06
C ARG A 201 -8.99 9.26 8.16
N ALA A 202 -9.20 8.07 8.73
CA ALA A 202 -8.31 7.49 9.73
C ALA A 202 -6.93 7.18 9.14
N ASP A 203 -6.87 6.56 7.96
CA ASP A 203 -5.62 6.29 7.24
C ASP A 203 -4.89 7.60 6.86
N GLN A 204 -5.63 8.61 6.39
CA GLN A 204 -5.06 9.93 6.11
C GLN A 204 -4.48 10.58 7.37
N THR A 205 -5.17 10.45 8.51
CA THR A 205 -4.72 10.98 9.80
C THR A 205 -3.46 10.25 10.29
N ILE A 206 -3.38 8.92 10.10
CA ILE A 206 -2.20 8.12 10.46
C ILE A 206 -0.99 8.49 9.58
N ILE A 207 -1.19 8.73 8.28
CA ILE A 207 -0.11 9.20 7.40
C ILE A 207 0.38 10.57 7.86
N GLU A 208 -0.53 11.50 8.14
CA GLU A 208 -0.18 12.86 8.57
C GLU A 208 0.57 12.85 9.91
N THR A 209 0.16 12.03 10.88
CA THR A 209 0.89 11.89 12.15
C THR A 209 2.25 11.21 11.95
N THR A 210 2.34 10.21 11.09
CA THR A 210 3.60 9.51 10.78
C THR A 210 4.60 10.45 10.12
N MET A 211 4.16 11.33 9.22
CA MET A 211 5.01 12.34 8.60
C MET A 211 5.55 13.36 9.61
N LYS A 212 4.70 13.83 10.54
CA LYS A 212 5.15 14.72 11.65
C LYS A 212 6.20 14.05 12.53
N VAL A 213 6.04 12.75 12.80
CA VAL A 213 7.04 11.97 13.54
C VAL A 213 8.33 11.88 12.73
N ALA A 214 8.27 11.60 11.42
CA ALA A 214 9.44 11.53 10.56
C ALA A 214 10.21 12.86 10.48
N GLU A 215 9.51 14.01 10.50
CA GLU A 215 10.13 15.34 10.57
C GLU A 215 10.93 15.56 11.88
N VAL A 216 10.45 15.05 13.00
CA VAL A 216 11.24 15.08 14.25
C VAL A 216 12.47 14.17 14.13
N HIS A 217 12.30 12.97 13.56
CA HIS A 217 13.40 12.01 13.41
C HIS A 217 14.51 12.51 12.49
N ILE A 218 14.16 13.15 11.35
CA ILE A 218 15.16 13.70 10.43
C ILE A 218 15.95 14.83 11.08
N VAL A 219 15.31 15.68 11.90
CA VAL A 219 16.01 16.73 12.65
C VAL A 219 16.99 16.12 13.66
N VAL A 220 16.57 15.12 14.44
CA VAL A 220 17.45 14.44 15.40
C VAL A 220 18.61 13.74 14.69
N ALA A 221 18.34 13.01 13.60
CA ALA A 221 19.38 12.35 12.80
C ALA A 221 20.38 13.35 12.22
N THR A 222 19.91 14.50 11.75
CA THR A 222 20.77 15.58 11.23
C THR A 222 21.66 16.16 12.34
N LEU A 223 21.12 16.38 13.55
CA LEU A 223 21.92 16.85 14.68
C LEU A 223 22.99 15.83 15.10
N ILE A 224 22.67 14.53 15.11
CA ILE A 224 23.67 13.50 15.40
C ILE A 224 24.75 13.47 14.31
N MET A 225 24.35 13.51 13.05
CA MET A 225 25.27 13.52 11.92
C MET A 225 26.21 14.73 11.96
N THR A 226 25.71 15.92 12.30
CA THR A 226 26.54 17.12 12.38
C THR A 226 27.50 17.09 13.56
N VAL A 227 27.06 16.62 14.74
CA VAL A 227 27.92 16.49 15.93
C VAL A 227 29.02 15.46 15.70
N THR A 228 28.69 14.30 15.12
CA THR A 228 29.67 13.25 14.80
C THR A 228 30.65 13.71 13.72
N PHE A 229 30.15 14.32 12.64
CA PHE A 229 31.02 14.91 11.63
C PHE A 229 32.00 15.94 12.21
N ALA A 230 31.51 16.84 13.09
CA ALA A 230 32.35 17.82 13.76
C ALA A 230 33.40 17.16 14.66
N ALA A 231 33.02 16.12 15.41
CA ALA A 231 33.94 15.37 16.27
C ALA A 231 35.00 14.60 15.48
N GLY A 232 34.65 14.08 14.30
CA GLY A 232 35.57 13.38 13.40
C GLY A 232 36.66 14.27 12.81
N ILE A 233 36.38 15.57 12.60
CA ILE A 233 37.38 16.54 12.11
C ILE A 233 38.08 17.33 13.22
N THR A 234 37.47 17.43 14.41
CA THR A 234 38.05 18.06 15.60
C THR A 234 38.54 17.01 16.59
N LEU A 235 39.49 16.17 16.13
CA LEU A 235 39.92 14.99 16.87
C LEU A 235 40.46 15.35 18.27
N PRO A 236 40.02 14.61 19.31
CA PRO A 236 40.50 14.80 20.67
C PRO A 236 42.01 14.58 20.77
N GLY A 237 42.72 15.58 21.30
CA GLY A 237 44.17 15.57 21.44
C GLY A 237 44.96 16.16 20.27
N GLY A 238 44.27 16.63 19.22
CA GLY A 238 44.88 17.42 18.15
C GLY A 238 45.78 16.62 17.19
N PHE A 239 46.52 17.37 16.37
CA PHE A 239 47.36 16.83 15.29
C PHE A 239 48.84 17.07 15.55
N GLU A 240 49.67 16.13 15.14
CA GLU A 240 51.11 16.26 15.19
C GLU A 240 51.54 17.44 14.31
N SER A 241 52.26 18.38 14.91
CA SER A 241 52.60 19.66 14.28
C SER A 241 54.10 19.79 14.00
N ASP A 242 54.91 18.83 14.44
CA ASP A 242 56.35 18.82 14.24
C ASP A 242 56.71 18.61 12.75
N PRO A 243 57.32 19.60 12.07
CA PRO A 243 57.64 19.55 10.65
C PRO A 243 58.70 18.51 10.27
N ASP A 244 59.49 18.03 11.24
CA ASP A 244 60.51 17.00 11.01
C ASP A 244 59.98 15.58 11.27
N SER A 245 58.72 15.44 11.73
CA SER A 245 58.10 14.15 11.98
C SER A 245 57.47 13.57 10.72
N HIS A 246 57.67 12.28 10.46
CA HIS A 246 56.97 11.56 9.38
C HIS A 246 55.44 11.53 9.57
N ASN A 247 54.96 11.89 10.77
CA ASN A 247 53.56 11.79 11.17
C ASN A 247 52.85 13.15 11.18
N GLN A 248 53.47 14.21 10.63
CA GLN A 248 52.90 15.55 10.58
C GLN A 248 51.48 15.54 9.99
N GLY A 249 50.54 16.16 10.70
CA GLY A 249 49.13 16.21 10.32
C GLY A 249 48.30 14.97 10.72
N MET A 250 48.90 13.93 11.32
CA MET A 250 48.15 12.81 11.90
C MET A 250 47.71 13.10 13.34
N ALA A 251 46.62 12.46 13.77
CA ALA A 251 46.13 12.62 15.14
C ALA A 251 47.08 11.97 16.16
N ILE A 252 47.41 12.71 17.23
CA ILE A 252 48.44 12.31 18.21
C ILE A 252 48.05 11.02 18.96
N LEU A 253 46.74 10.80 19.17
CA LEU A 253 46.22 9.67 19.95
C LEU A 253 45.98 8.39 19.13
N THR A 254 46.37 8.32 17.85
CA THR A 254 46.09 7.19 16.94
C THR A 254 46.60 5.82 17.43
N SER A 255 47.61 5.81 18.30
CA SER A 255 48.17 4.61 18.91
C SER A 255 47.34 4.06 20.08
N LYS A 256 46.46 4.87 20.70
CA LYS A 256 45.64 4.45 21.84
C LYS A 256 44.41 3.66 21.39
N THR A 257 44.18 2.51 22.00
CA THR A 257 43.00 1.66 21.73
C THR A 257 41.68 2.40 21.93
N ALA A 258 41.57 3.23 22.97
CA ALA A 258 40.38 4.03 23.25
C ALA A 258 40.06 5.05 22.14
N PHE A 259 41.10 5.65 21.55
CA PHE A 259 40.92 6.58 20.44
C PHE A 259 40.46 5.87 19.16
N ARG A 260 40.97 4.66 18.89
CA ARG A 260 40.48 3.84 17.78
C ARG A 260 39.01 3.45 17.95
N ALA A 261 38.61 3.10 19.17
CA ALA A 261 37.21 2.81 19.50
C ALA A 261 36.32 4.05 19.28
N PHE A 262 36.79 5.23 19.71
CA PHE A 262 36.10 6.51 19.46
C PHE A 262 35.86 6.74 17.97
N VAL A 263 36.89 6.69 17.13
CA VAL A 263 36.78 6.94 15.68
C VAL A 263 35.82 5.95 15.01
N VAL A 264 35.87 4.68 15.39
CA VAL A 264 34.97 3.65 14.83
C VAL A 264 33.52 3.89 15.27
N SER A 265 33.28 4.14 16.56
CA SER A 265 31.93 4.41 17.07
C SER A 265 31.33 5.69 16.49
N ASP A 266 32.14 6.74 16.32
CA ASP A 266 31.74 8.00 15.71
C ASP A 266 31.35 7.81 14.23
N ALA A 267 32.16 7.07 13.46
CA ALA A 267 31.84 6.73 12.07
C ALA A 267 30.58 5.87 11.94
N ILE A 268 30.35 4.93 12.87
CA ILE A 268 29.12 4.13 12.92
C ILE A 268 27.92 5.05 13.19
N ALA A 269 28.01 5.96 14.16
CA ALA A 269 26.93 6.91 14.44
C ALA A 269 26.62 7.81 13.22
N PHE A 270 27.65 8.36 12.56
CA PHE A 270 27.49 9.17 11.35
C PHE A 270 26.79 8.39 10.23
N THR A 271 27.25 7.18 9.94
CA THR A 271 26.71 6.35 8.85
C THR A 271 25.29 5.89 9.12
N LEU A 272 24.98 5.44 10.34
CA LEU A 272 23.61 5.04 10.73
C LEU A 272 22.64 6.24 10.68
N SER A 273 23.08 7.44 11.10
CA SER A 273 22.28 8.66 10.94
C SER A 273 22.05 9.02 9.47
N ALA A 274 23.06 8.89 8.61
CA ALA A 274 22.91 9.14 7.18
C ALA A 274 21.93 8.17 6.51
N VAL A 275 21.99 6.89 6.87
CA VAL A 275 21.03 5.88 6.42
C VAL A 275 19.62 6.21 6.92
N ALA A 276 19.45 6.65 8.17
CA ALA A 276 18.15 7.05 8.70
C ALA A 276 17.55 8.24 7.91
N ILE A 277 18.35 9.27 7.61
CA ILE A 277 17.90 10.41 6.77
C ILE A 277 17.51 9.93 5.38
N PHE A 278 18.31 9.05 4.77
CA PHE A 278 18.02 8.51 3.45
C PHE A 278 16.70 7.72 3.45
N ILE A 279 16.43 6.91 4.48
CA ILE A 279 15.16 6.19 4.63
C ILE A 279 13.99 7.19 4.80
N CYS A 280 14.15 8.24 5.59
CA CYS A 280 13.15 9.31 5.72
C CYS A 280 12.89 10.03 4.38
N PHE A 281 13.91 10.26 3.57
CA PHE A 281 13.75 10.82 2.22
C PHE A 281 13.01 9.88 1.28
N LEU A 282 13.35 8.59 1.28
CA LEU A 282 12.61 7.57 0.53
C LEU A 282 11.14 7.49 0.97
N MET A 283 10.89 7.62 2.27
CA MET A 283 9.54 7.67 2.82
C MET A 283 8.76 8.89 2.30
N ALA A 284 9.36 10.08 2.31
CA ALA A 284 8.73 11.29 1.79
C ALA A 284 8.35 11.17 0.31
N ASN A 285 9.22 10.56 -0.51
CA ASN A 285 8.95 10.29 -1.92
C ASN A 285 7.88 9.21 -2.13
N ALA A 286 7.84 8.19 -1.27
CA ALA A 286 6.83 7.13 -1.33
C ALA A 286 5.43 7.62 -0.86
N SER A 287 5.39 8.65 -0.01
CA SER A 287 4.15 9.23 0.52
C SER A 287 3.32 9.99 -0.51
N THR A 288 3.83 10.22 -1.73
CA THR A 288 3.10 10.92 -2.80
C THR A 288 2.09 10.01 -3.52
N GLY A 289 2.08 8.69 -3.25
CA GLY A 289 1.19 7.71 -3.89
C GLY A 289 0.05 7.20 -2.97
N PRO A 290 -1.17 6.91 -3.48
CA PRO A 290 -2.35 6.70 -2.64
C PRO A 290 -2.50 5.33 -1.92
N GLN A 291 -1.50 4.43 -1.88
CA GLN A 291 -1.78 3.02 -1.53
C GLN A 291 -0.77 2.29 -0.61
N HIS A 292 0.19 2.97 0.03
CA HIS A 292 1.29 2.29 0.73
C HIS A 292 1.46 2.65 2.23
N THR A 293 0.37 2.77 3.00
CA THR A 293 0.40 3.00 4.46
C THR A 293 1.30 2.03 5.22
N LYS A 294 1.20 0.73 4.90
CA LYS A 294 2.01 -0.33 5.53
C LYS A 294 3.50 -0.25 5.20
N LEU A 295 3.84 0.18 3.99
CA LEU A 295 5.23 0.35 3.56
C LEU A 295 5.86 1.56 4.26
N ILE A 296 5.13 2.68 4.32
CA ILE A 296 5.54 3.89 5.05
C ILE A 296 5.77 3.57 6.53
N GLN A 297 4.86 2.83 7.17
CA GLN A 297 5.02 2.40 8.56
C GLN A 297 6.26 1.52 8.76
N ASN A 298 6.50 0.56 7.86
CA ASN A 298 7.69 -0.31 7.93
C ASN A 298 8.98 0.49 7.75
N LEU A 299 9.01 1.44 6.81
CA LEU A 299 10.15 2.35 6.62
C LEU A 299 10.36 3.25 7.84
N CYS A 300 9.29 3.73 8.47
CA CYS A 300 9.37 4.55 9.67
C CYS A 300 9.94 3.76 10.85
N ASN A 301 9.45 2.54 11.07
CA ASN A 301 9.99 1.65 12.09
C ASN A 301 11.48 1.34 11.84
N LEU A 302 11.85 1.10 10.58
CA LEU A 302 13.23 0.85 10.20
C LEU A 302 14.12 2.07 10.45
N ALA A 303 13.68 3.27 10.06
CA ALA A 303 14.39 4.52 10.34
C ALA A 303 14.57 4.76 11.85
N CYS A 304 13.54 4.48 12.66
CA CYS A 304 13.62 4.54 14.11
C CYS A 304 14.70 3.60 14.67
N ILE A 305 14.79 2.37 14.16
CA ILE A 305 15.83 1.41 14.60
C ILE A 305 17.23 1.94 14.27
N PHE A 306 17.46 2.45 13.06
CA PHE A 306 18.74 3.04 12.69
C PHE A 306 19.10 4.24 13.55
N LEU A 307 18.14 5.13 13.82
CA LEU A 307 18.35 6.29 14.70
C LEU A 307 18.66 5.88 16.13
N CYS A 308 17.97 4.85 16.63
CA CYS A 308 18.19 4.25 17.94
C CYS A 308 19.62 3.70 18.09
N LEU A 309 20.07 2.91 17.10
CA LEU A 309 21.44 2.40 17.07
C LEU A 309 22.48 3.53 16.94
N SER A 310 22.16 4.58 16.18
CA SER A 310 23.01 5.77 16.07
C SER A 310 23.18 6.48 17.41
N MET A 311 22.09 6.69 18.16
CA MET A 311 22.13 7.32 19.48
C MET A 311 23.00 6.51 20.46
N LEU A 312 22.91 5.19 20.43
CA LEU A 312 23.77 4.32 21.24
C LEU A 312 25.25 4.47 20.86
N ALA A 313 25.54 4.50 19.55
CA ALA A 313 26.89 4.68 19.04
C ALA A 313 27.50 6.04 19.43
N VAL A 314 26.70 7.13 19.44
CA VAL A 314 27.14 8.46 19.92
C VAL A 314 27.56 8.42 21.38
N VAL A 315 26.80 7.76 22.25
CA VAL A 315 27.15 7.66 23.67
C VAL A 315 28.46 6.89 23.87
N ILE A 316 28.67 5.82 23.10
CA ILE A 316 29.93 5.05 23.12
C ILE A 316 31.10 5.90 22.60
N ALA A 317 30.91 6.63 21.49
CA ALA A 317 31.91 7.54 20.95
C ALA A 317 32.27 8.61 21.99
N PHE A 318 31.28 9.24 22.62
CA PHE A 318 31.53 10.23 23.67
C PHE A 318 32.33 9.65 24.84
N ALA A 319 31.92 8.49 25.38
CA ALA A 319 32.61 7.86 26.51
C ALA A 319 34.06 7.48 26.17
N THR A 320 34.28 6.87 25.00
CA THR A 320 35.61 6.45 24.55
C THR A 320 36.51 7.63 24.18
N GLY A 321 35.96 8.69 23.57
CA GLY A 321 36.67 9.93 23.27
C GLY A 321 37.12 10.66 24.54
N MET A 322 36.23 10.78 25.53
CA MET A 322 36.55 11.36 26.84
C MET A 322 37.58 10.52 27.61
N PHE A 323 37.51 9.19 27.52
CA PHE A 323 38.53 8.33 28.12
C PHE A 323 39.90 8.50 27.45
N ALA A 324 39.93 8.66 26.13
CA ALA A 324 41.16 8.88 25.39
C ALA A 324 41.85 10.21 25.78
N THR A 325 41.08 11.30 25.93
CA THR A 325 41.59 12.62 26.33
C THR A 325 41.96 12.70 27.82
N LEU A 326 41.10 12.20 28.71
CA LEU A 326 41.27 12.28 30.16
C LEU A 326 42.13 11.15 30.73
N SER A 327 42.80 10.36 29.89
CA SER A 327 43.63 9.23 30.32
C SER A 327 44.70 9.57 31.38
N HIS A 328 45.06 10.86 31.54
CA HIS A 328 45.97 11.32 32.60
C HIS A 328 45.28 11.44 33.99
N SER A 329 43.97 11.65 34.05
CA SER A 329 43.17 11.71 35.29
C SER A 329 42.13 10.59 35.30
N LEU A 330 42.56 9.42 35.78
CA LEU A 330 41.77 8.19 35.76
C LEU A 330 40.42 8.33 36.48
N GLY A 331 40.39 9.10 37.59
CA GLY A 331 39.16 9.33 38.36
C GLY A 331 38.08 10.06 37.57
N LEU A 332 38.44 11.09 36.81
CA LEU A 332 37.51 11.83 35.95
C LEU A 332 37.06 11.01 34.74
N ALA A 333 37.97 10.20 34.17
CA ALA A 333 37.62 9.32 33.06
C ALA A 333 36.60 8.24 33.49
N ILE A 334 36.78 7.65 34.67
CA ILE A 334 35.88 6.63 35.22
C ILE A 334 34.50 7.20 35.51
N THR A 335 34.41 8.40 36.11
CA THR A 335 33.10 9.03 36.42
C THR A 335 32.33 9.35 35.14
N VAL A 336 32.99 9.87 34.10
CA VAL A 336 32.35 10.15 32.80
C VAL A 336 31.89 8.85 32.12
N CYS A 337 32.71 7.79 32.14
CA CYS A 337 32.30 6.48 31.61
C CYS A 337 31.10 5.90 32.38
N PHE A 338 31.06 6.06 33.70
CA PHE A 338 29.93 5.60 34.52
C PHE A 338 28.63 6.30 34.17
N ILE A 339 28.66 7.63 33.97
CA ILE A 339 27.51 8.42 33.53
C ILE A 339 27.05 7.95 32.13
N GLY A 340 28.00 7.72 31.21
CA GLY A 340 27.71 7.15 29.89
C GLY A 340 27.02 5.78 29.96
N CYS A 341 27.57 4.85 30.74
CA CYS A 341 26.97 3.52 30.94
C CYS A 341 25.56 3.60 31.56
N LEU A 342 25.34 4.49 32.53
CA LEU A 342 24.02 4.71 33.13
C LEU A 342 23.00 5.17 32.08
N SER A 343 23.40 6.08 31.18
CA SER A 343 22.53 6.54 30.10
C SER A 343 22.15 5.42 29.12
N ILE A 344 23.06 4.48 28.86
CA ILE A 344 22.79 3.29 28.02
C ILE A 344 21.76 2.37 28.70
N VAL A 345 21.90 2.12 30.01
CA VAL A 345 20.95 1.29 30.76
C VAL A 345 19.56 1.94 30.75
N LEU A 346 19.48 3.24 31.02
CA LEU A 346 18.21 3.98 30.94
C LEU A 346 17.60 3.92 29.53
N TYR A 347 18.44 4.06 28.50
CA TYR A 347 18.01 3.92 27.11
C TYR A 347 17.39 2.54 26.82
N PHE A 348 18.06 1.45 27.20
CA PHE A 348 17.50 0.10 27.04
C PHE A 348 16.21 -0.10 27.83
N LEU A 349 16.11 0.43 29.06
CA LEU A 349 14.87 0.37 29.85
C LEU A 349 13.72 1.11 29.16
N VAL A 350 13.98 2.28 28.58
CA VAL A 350 12.98 3.03 27.81
C VAL A 350 12.55 2.25 26.57
N VAL A 351 13.48 1.68 25.81
CA VAL A 351 13.15 0.88 24.61
C VAL A 351 12.33 -0.36 24.97
N ILE A 352 12.74 -1.11 26.00
CA ILE A 352 12.00 -2.29 26.49
C ILE A 352 10.61 -1.90 26.98
N TYR A 353 10.51 -0.79 27.71
CA TYR A 353 9.24 -0.25 28.15
C TYR A 353 8.36 0.10 26.93
N SER A 354 8.86 0.88 25.98
CA SER A 354 8.14 1.22 24.76
C SER A 354 7.68 0.00 23.96
N CYS A 355 8.52 -1.03 23.80
CA CYS A 355 8.15 -2.29 23.11
C CYS A 355 7.09 -3.12 23.86
N LYS A 356 6.85 -2.87 25.15
CA LYS A 356 5.84 -3.58 25.94
C LYS A 356 4.45 -2.93 25.83
N TYR A 357 4.38 -1.67 25.42
CA TYR A 357 3.15 -0.87 25.35
C TYR A 357 2.74 -0.46 23.93
N VAL A 358 3.53 -0.85 22.92
CA VAL A 358 3.19 -0.85 21.49
C VAL A 358 2.79 -2.27 21.11
#